data_AF-A0A3C1WLS0-F1
#
_entry.id   AF-A0A3C1WLS0-F1
#
_cell.length_a   1.000
_cell.length_b   1.000
_cell.length_c   1.000
_cell.angle_alpha   90.00
_cell.angle_beta   90.00
_cell.angle_gamma   90.00
#
_symmetry.space_group_name_H-M   'P 1'
#
loop_
_entity.id
_entity.type
_entity.pdbx_description
1 polymer ?
#
loop_
_entity_poly.entity_id
_entity_poly.type
_entity_poly.pdbx_seq_one_letter_code
_entity_poly.pdbx_strand_id
1 'polypeptide(L)'
;YEANRFSNPSDICVSGDASQYIFIVDAAKDSFYQFTQKGYEGVNAPANSGITKQVLASFGGSGAGPFQFNAPSGVCYFRKVIYVADKNNNRIGRYVLSTDLE
;
A
#
# COMPACT_ATOMS: atom_id res chain seq x y z
N TYR A 1 -15.96 1.26 7.31
CA TYR A 1 -15.28 0.41 8.32
C TYR A 1 -15.76 -1.01 8.09
N GLU A 2 -14.86 -1.94 7.84
CA GLU A 2 -15.16 -3.37 7.69
C GLU A 2 -14.39 -4.11 8.77
N ALA A 3 -15.11 -4.69 9.73
CA ALA A 3 -14.50 -5.48 10.79
C ALA A 3 -13.84 -6.75 10.21
N ASN A 4 -12.72 -7.18 10.80
CA ASN A 4 -11.98 -8.38 10.40
C ASN A 4 -11.52 -8.40 8.93
N ARG A 5 -11.30 -7.22 8.34
CA ARG A 5 -10.81 -7.11 6.97
C ARG A 5 -9.37 -7.62 6.82
N PHE A 6 -8.53 -7.57 7.84
CA PHE A 6 -7.19 -8.15 7.78
C PHE A 6 -7.20 -9.57 8.30
N SER A 7 -6.41 -10.44 7.69
CA SER A 7 -6.33 -11.87 8.02
C SER A 7 -4.99 -12.21 8.67
N ASN A 8 -3.88 -11.73 8.11
CA ASN A 8 -2.55 -11.90 8.68
C ASN A 8 -1.66 -10.69 8.33
N PRO A 9 -1.91 -9.51 8.94
CA PRO A 9 -1.08 -8.33 8.72
C PRO A 9 0.35 -8.61 9.21
N SER A 10 1.33 -8.58 8.31
CA SER A 10 2.72 -8.95 8.63
C SER A 10 3.56 -7.75 9.04
N ASP A 11 3.26 -6.55 8.54
CA ASP A 11 4.02 -5.34 8.85
C ASP A 11 3.22 -4.06 8.60
N ILE A 12 3.64 -2.96 9.25
CA ILE A 12 3.09 -1.61 9.12
C ILE A 12 4.22 -0.56 9.07
N CYS A 13 4.09 0.43 8.18
CA CYS A 13 5.05 1.53 8.03
C CYS A 13 4.33 2.86 7.87
N VAL A 14 4.89 3.95 8.43
CA VAL A 14 4.40 5.32 8.20
C VAL A 14 5.39 6.06 7.32
N SER A 15 4.90 6.80 6.31
CA SER A 15 5.76 7.62 5.46
C SER A 15 6.41 8.75 6.28
N GLY A 16 7.71 8.98 6.04
CA GLY A 16 8.47 10.03 6.74
C GLY A 16 8.29 11.43 6.15
N ASP A 17 7.38 11.61 5.19
CA ASP A 17 7.11 12.89 4.55
C ASP A 17 5.82 13.54 5.09
N ALA A 18 5.48 14.73 4.60
CA ALA A 18 4.30 15.47 5.04
C ALA A 18 2.97 14.75 4.76
N SER A 19 2.95 13.70 3.94
CA SER A 19 1.72 12.95 3.65
C SER A 19 1.30 12.02 4.79
N GLN A 20 2.27 11.57 5.60
CA GLN A 20 2.07 10.66 6.73
C GLN A 20 1.13 9.48 6.38
N TYR A 21 1.33 8.90 5.18
CA TYR A 21 0.59 7.72 4.77
C TYR A 21 0.95 6.53 5.65
N ILE A 22 -0.04 5.70 5.94
CA ILE A 22 0.12 4.45 6.67
C ILE A 22 0.05 3.33 5.65
N PHE A 23 1.07 2.48 5.64
CA PHE A 23 1.18 1.33 4.77
C PHE A 23 1.07 0.05 5.59
N ILE A 24 0.28 -0.91 5.11
CA ILE A 24 0.11 -2.21 5.76
C ILE A 24 0.29 -3.28 4.69
N VAL A 25 0.99 -4.36 5.03
CA VAL A 25 1.02 -5.57 4.21
C VAL A 25 0.33 -6.71 4.95
N ASP A 26 -0.49 -7.47 4.24
CA ASP A 26 -1.18 -8.65 4.75
C ASP A 26 -0.70 -9.89 4.00
N ALA A 27 -0.05 -10.79 4.75
CA ALA A 27 0.56 -11.99 4.21
C ALA A 27 -0.45 -13.04 3.77
N ALA A 28 -1.64 -13.09 4.37
CA ALA A 28 -2.68 -14.04 3.99
C ALA A 28 -3.51 -13.53 2.81
N LYS A 29 -3.58 -12.21 2.63
CA LYS A 29 -4.25 -11.58 1.48
C LYS A 29 -3.33 -11.30 0.31
N ASP A 30 -2.03 -11.55 0.44
CA ASP A 30 -1.01 -11.21 -0.55
C ASP A 30 -1.15 -9.75 -1.01
N SER A 31 -1.40 -8.82 -0.08
CA SER A 31 -1.87 -7.48 -0.43
C SER A 31 -1.19 -6.37 0.36
N PHE A 32 -0.97 -5.26 -0.34
CA PHE A 32 -0.50 -3.99 0.19
C PHE A 32 -1.67 -3.01 0.28
N TYR A 33 -1.74 -2.31 1.41
CA TYR A 33 -2.78 -1.32 1.69
C TYR A 33 -2.15 0.01 2.06
N GLN A 34 -2.75 1.08 1.57
CA GLN A 34 -2.34 2.44 1.88
C GLN A 34 -3.50 3.22 2.49
N PHE A 35 -3.23 3.97 3.54
CA PHE A 35 -4.20 4.82 4.21
C PHE A 35 -3.65 6.22 4.40
N THR A 36 -4.52 7.21 4.25
CA THR A 36 -4.28 8.60 4.67
C THR A 36 -4.00 8.68 6.17
N GLN A 37 -3.38 9.77 6.63
CA GLN A 37 -3.20 10.07 8.06
C GLN A 37 -4.52 10.08 8.88
N LYS A 38 -5.68 10.15 8.22
CA LYS A 38 -7.01 10.13 8.84
C LYS A 38 -7.62 8.71 8.89
N GLY A 39 -6.92 7.70 8.37
CA GLY A 39 -7.37 6.31 8.33
C GLY A 39 -8.28 5.95 7.16
N TYR A 40 -8.50 6.85 6.21
CA TYR A 40 -9.18 6.50 4.96
C TYR A 40 -8.23 5.78 4.02
N GLU A 41 -8.68 4.68 3.42
CA GLU A 41 -7.89 3.93 2.44
C GLU A 41 -7.71 4.71 1.15
N GLY A 42 -6.49 4.68 0.61
CA GLY A 42 -6.11 5.34 -0.63
C GLY A 42 -5.45 6.71 -0.41
N VAL A 43 -5.49 7.52 -1.46
CA VAL A 43 -4.96 8.89 -1.50
C VAL A 43 -6.09 9.90 -1.58
N ASN A 44 -5.83 11.13 -1.14
CA ASN A 44 -6.76 12.23 -1.37
C ASN A 44 -6.89 12.47 -2.87
N ALA A 45 -8.12 12.70 -3.34
CA ALA A 45 -8.35 13.07 -4.73
C ALA A 45 -7.63 14.39 -5.07
N PRO A 46 -7.25 14.60 -6.34
CA PRO A 46 -6.64 15.86 -6.77
C PRO A 46 -7.53 17.05 -6.39
N ALA A 47 -6.88 18.16 -6.01
CA ALA A 47 -7.58 19.42 -5.81
C ALA A 47 -8.39 19.76 -7.07
N ASN A 48 -9.63 20.24 -6.88
CA ASN A 48 -10.56 20.61 -7.96
C ASN A 48 -11.10 19.46 -8.82
N SER A 49 -10.88 18.19 -8.47
CA SER A 49 -11.48 17.05 -9.20
C SER A 49 -12.98 16.87 -8.99
N GLY A 50 -13.56 17.51 -7.96
CA GLY A 50 -14.94 17.27 -7.53
C GLY A 50 -15.16 15.92 -6.84
N ILE A 51 -14.14 15.07 -6.78
CA ILE A 51 -14.17 13.77 -6.11
C ILE A 51 -13.94 13.97 -4.61
N THR A 52 -14.89 13.51 -3.80
CA THR A 52 -14.82 13.62 -2.34
C THR A 52 -14.31 12.35 -1.65
N LYS A 53 -14.28 11.23 -2.36
CA LYS A 53 -13.76 9.95 -1.86
C LYS A 53 -12.28 9.79 -2.21
N GLN A 54 -11.59 9.00 -1.42
CA GLN A 54 -10.20 8.63 -1.69
C GLN A 54 -10.11 7.78 -2.96
N VAL A 55 -9.04 8.00 -3.72
CA VAL A 55 -8.67 7.14 -4.85
C VAL A 55 -7.90 5.94 -4.29
N LEU A 56 -8.37 4.73 -4.56
CA LEU A 56 -7.73 3.52 -4.07
C LEU A 56 -6.32 3.38 -4.63
N ALA A 57 -5.35 3.28 -3.72
CA ALA A 57 -3.93 3.04 -4.01
C ALA A 57 -3.45 1.70 -3.44
N SER A 58 -4.34 0.94 -2.80
CA SER A 58 -4.08 -0.42 -2.33
C SER A 58 -4.13 -1.39 -3.50
N PHE A 59 -3.25 -2.39 -3.51
CA PHE A 59 -3.16 -3.40 -4.57
C PHE A 59 -2.56 -4.70 -4.03
N GLY A 60 -2.70 -5.78 -4.78
CA GLY A 60 -2.23 -7.08 -4.36
C GLY A 60 -2.97 -8.22 -5.03
N GLY A 61 -2.90 -9.37 -4.38
CA GLY A 61 -3.39 -10.66 -4.84
C GLY A 61 -2.24 -11.62 -5.07
N SER A 62 -2.54 -12.91 -4.93
CA SER A 62 -1.55 -13.97 -5.08
C SER A 62 -0.96 -13.99 -6.49
N GLY A 63 0.36 -14.07 -6.58
CA GLY A 63 1.07 -14.24 -7.85
C GLY A 63 2.44 -13.58 -7.85
N ALA A 64 3.06 -13.53 -9.02
CA ALA A 64 4.40 -12.96 -9.22
C ALA A 64 4.41 -11.76 -10.18
N GLY A 65 3.25 -11.27 -10.60
CA GLY A 65 3.12 -10.07 -11.44
C GLY A 65 3.54 -8.77 -10.71
N PRO A 66 3.63 -7.63 -11.42
CA PRO A 66 4.13 -6.36 -10.86
C PRO A 66 3.37 -5.85 -9.63
N PHE A 67 2.08 -6.14 -9.51
CA PHE A 67 1.22 -5.71 -8.40
C PHE A 67 0.65 -6.90 -7.61
N GLN A 68 1.29 -8.06 -7.71
CA GLN A 68 0.93 -9.28 -7.01
C GLN A 68 2.04 -9.65 -6.02
N PHE A 69 1.66 -10.36 -4.96
CA PHE A 69 2.60 -10.80 -3.93
C PHE A 69 2.37 -12.27 -3.59
N ASN A 70 3.27 -12.83 -2.80
CA ASN A 70 3.15 -14.16 -2.23
C ASN A 70 3.75 -14.16 -0.82
N ALA A 71 2.87 -14.17 0.19
CA ALA A 71 3.14 -14.03 1.60
C ALA A 71 4.13 -12.89 1.93
N PRO A 72 3.82 -11.62 1.57
CA PRO A 72 4.68 -10.48 1.88
C PRO A 72 4.96 -10.39 3.37
N SER A 73 6.20 -10.06 3.72
CA SER A 73 6.71 -10.14 5.10
C SER A 73 7.09 -8.82 5.72
N GLY A 74 7.17 -7.75 4.93
CA GLY A 74 7.61 -6.44 5.40
C GLY A 74 7.34 -5.34 4.38
N VAL A 75 7.22 -4.12 4.88
CA VAL A 75 7.04 -2.91 4.08
C VAL A 75 7.88 -1.77 4.65
N CYS A 76 8.57 -1.02 3.79
CA CYS A 76 9.23 0.20 4.22
C CYS A 76 9.08 1.33 3.21
N TYR A 77 9.17 2.55 3.72
CA TYR A 77 9.14 3.76 2.93
C TYR A 77 10.50 4.45 2.98
N PHE A 78 11.01 4.87 1.82
CA PHE A 78 12.18 5.72 1.72
C PHE A 78 12.07 6.65 0.51
N ARG A 79 12.11 7.97 0.75
CA ARG A 79 12.15 9.01 -0.30
C ARG A 79 11.13 8.79 -1.44
N LYS A 80 9.83 8.72 -1.10
CA LYS A 80 8.70 8.47 -2.03
C LYS A 80 8.74 7.11 -2.73
N VAL A 81 9.50 6.16 -2.21
CA VAL A 81 9.52 4.79 -2.71
C VAL A 81 9.09 3.85 -1.60
N ILE A 82 8.15 2.97 -1.93
CA ILE A 82 7.75 1.86 -1.08
C ILE A 82 8.53 0.62 -1.51
N TYR A 83 9.06 -0.10 -0.53
CA TYR A 83 9.66 -1.40 -0.73
C TYR A 83 8.82 -2.44 0.01
N VAL A 84 8.52 -3.54 -0.67
CA VAL A 84 7.77 -4.68 -0.09
C VAL A 84 8.64 -5.92 -0.19
N ALA A 85 8.87 -6.58 0.95
CA ALA A 85 9.57 -7.86 1.02
C ALA A 85 8.62 -9.00 0.64
N ASP A 86 8.57 -9.32 -0.65
CA ASP A 86 7.70 -10.35 -1.25
C ASP A 86 8.33 -11.74 -1.09
N LYS A 87 8.18 -12.27 0.13
CA LYS A 87 8.98 -13.36 0.68
C LYS A 87 8.98 -14.62 -0.18
N ASN A 88 7.82 -15.16 -0.54
CA ASN A 88 7.77 -16.45 -1.23
C ASN A 88 8.09 -16.33 -2.72
N ASN A 89 8.05 -15.12 -3.28
CA ASN A 89 8.57 -14.85 -4.62
C ASN A 89 10.07 -14.53 -4.62
N ASN A 90 10.73 -14.52 -3.45
CA ASN A 90 12.16 -14.25 -3.29
C ASN A 90 12.61 -12.90 -3.90
N ARG A 91 11.77 -11.85 -3.77
CA ARG A 91 12.05 -10.54 -4.37
C ARG A 91 11.71 -9.38 -3.45
N ILE A 92 12.23 -8.20 -3.82
CA ILE A 92 11.80 -6.92 -3.25
C ILE A 92 11.00 -6.18 -4.31
N GLY A 93 9.72 -5.94 -4.05
CA GLY A 93 8.88 -5.06 -4.87
C GLY A 93 9.21 -3.60 -4.57
N ARG A 94 9.31 -2.76 -5.61
CA ARG A 94 9.63 -1.33 -5.48
C ARG A 94 8.59 -0.50 -6.22
N TYR A 95 7.92 0.42 -5.51
CA TYR A 95 6.82 1.23 -6.04
C TYR A 95 7.09 2.70 -5.78
N VAL A 96 7.13 3.50 -6.83
CA VAL A 96 7.26 4.96 -6.70
C VAL A 96 5.88 5.53 -6.40
N LEU A 97 5.79 6.28 -5.31
CA LEU A 97 4.62 7.10 -5.00
C LEU A 97 4.66 8.32 -5.91
N SER A 98 4.15 8.16 -7.13
CA SER A 98 3.88 9.28 -8.04
C SER A 98 2.38 9.56 -8.10
N THR A 99 2.05 10.83 -8.25
CA THR A 99 0.73 11.30 -8.65
C THR A 99 0.58 11.38 -10.17
N ASP A 100 1.64 11.07 -10.92
CA ASP A 100 1.62 11.06 -12.37
C ASP A 100 0.87 9.81 -12.84
N LEU A 101 -0.38 10.03 -13.22
CA LEU A 101 -1.17 9.09 -13.99
C LEU A 101 -0.73 9.25 -15.46
N GLU A 102 0.33 8.57 -15.86
CA GLU A 102 0.61 8.31 -17.28
C GLU A 102 0.02 6.97 -17.70
#